data_AF-A0A1B7NX80-F1
#
_entry.id   AF-A0A1B7NX80-F1
#
_cell.length_a   1.000
_cell.length_b   1.000
_cell.length_c   1.000
_cell.angle_alpha   90.00
_cell.angle_beta   90.00
_cell.angle_gamma   90.00
#
_symmetry.space_group_name_H-M   'P 1'
#
loop_
_entity.id
_entity.type
_entity.pdbx_description
1 polymer ?
#
loop_
_entity_poly.entity_id
_entity_poly.type
_entity_poly.pdbx_seq_one_letter_code
_entity_poly.pdbx_strand_id
1 'polypeptide(L)'
;MAHVQNHTPVKSPEQTASNQRQSTAPSLASPISNPEPGPVVPTTPTGYSEKHEKMIKTLSSKISTLHSQISETEALLSEARTKLNPPNTKGADIDSDTAGATAVLPKDPAAIVQRHIRLLHEYNEIKDIGQGLMGLIAEARGVRHVDVQREFGVGDGD
;
A
#
# COMPACT_ATOMS: atom_id res chain seq x y z
N MET A 1 -43.32 -11.35 1.35
CA MET A 1 -42.67 -11.17 0.03
C MET A 1 -41.18 -11.02 0.28
N ALA A 2 -40.37 -11.96 -0.25
CA ALA A 2 -38.92 -11.90 -0.53
C ALA A 2 -37.97 -11.40 0.60
N HIS A 3 -36.82 -12.00 0.91
CA HIS A 3 -35.82 -12.56 0.00
C HIS A 3 -34.86 -13.44 0.82
N VAL A 4 -34.45 -14.57 0.25
CA VAL A 4 -33.56 -15.59 0.82
C VAL A 4 -32.11 -15.16 0.58
N GLN A 5 -31.27 -15.16 1.62
CA GLN A 5 -29.81 -14.98 1.47
C GLN A 5 -29.13 -16.35 1.40
N ASN A 6 -28.57 -16.63 0.22
CA ASN A 6 -27.73 -17.78 -0.07
C ASN A 6 -26.35 -17.60 0.56
N HIS A 7 -25.96 -18.54 1.42
CA HIS A 7 -24.56 -18.79 1.77
C HIS A 7 -24.00 -19.88 0.88
N THR A 8 -22.89 -19.60 0.18
CA THR A 8 -22.03 -20.64 -0.42
C THR A 8 -20.58 -20.36 -0.05
N PRO A 9 -19.87 -21.38 0.46
CA PRO A 9 -18.45 -21.51 0.24
C PRO A 9 -18.17 -22.85 -0.44
N VAL A 10 -17.72 -22.83 -1.69
CA VAL A 10 -17.17 -24.04 -2.35
C VAL A 10 -15.66 -23.96 -2.29
N LYS A 11 -15.10 -24.84 -1.45
CA LYS A 11 -13.67 -25.11 -1.28
C LYS A 11 -13.30 -26.31 -2.15
N SER A 12 -12.14 -26.22 -2.80
CA SER A 12 -11.52 -27.22 -3.69
C SER A 12 -11.43 -28.63 -3.10
N PRO A 13 -11.31 -29.65 -3.97
CA PRO A 13 -10.60 -30.88 -3.64
C PRO A 13 -9.30 -31.00 -4.44
N GLU A 14 -8.20 -31.11 -3.70
CA GLU A 14 -6.93 -31.66 -4.15
C GLU A 14 -6.94 -33.15 -3.78
N GLN A 15 -6.50 -34.03 -4.70
CA GLN A 15 -5.51 -35.10 -4.46
C GLN A 15 -5.68 -36.39 -5.32
N THR A 16 -4.55 -36.72 -5.95
CA THR A 16 -3.88 -38.04 -6.09
C THR A 16 -4.35 -39.14 -7.07
N ALA A 17 -3.41 -39.45 -7.98
CA ALA A 17 -2.85 -40.77 -8.34
C ALA A 17 -3.78 -41.80 -9.03
N SER A 18 -3.35 -42.71 -9.93
CA SER A 18 -2.11 -43.06 -10.61
C SER A 18 -2.47 -44.13 -11.67
N ASN A 19 -1.53 -44.39 -12.59
CA ASN A 19 -1.30 -45.58 -13.43
C ASN A 19 -1.60 -45.43 -14.93
N GLN A 20 -0.58 -45.25 -15.78
CA GLN A 20 0.54 -46.16 -16.15
C GLN A 20 0.13 -47.09 -17.30
N ARG A 21 0.72 -46.87 -18.49
CA ARG A 21 1.40 -47.92 -19.26
C ARG A 21 2.57 -47.34 -20.06
N GLN A 22 3.72 -48.00 -19.88
CA GLN A 22 5.00 -47.80 -20.54
C GLN A 22 4.94 -48.23 -22.01
N SER A 23 5.79 -47.63 -22.84
CA SER A 23 6.59 -48.39 -23.80
C SER A 23 7.76 -47.56 -24.30
N THR A 24 8.94 -48.06 -23.98
CA THR A 24 10.29 -47.73 -24.43
C THR A 24 10.50 -48.02 -25.92
N ALA A 25 11.35 -47.23 -26.59
CA ALA A 25 11.98 -47.63 -27.85
C ALA A 25 13.45 -47.17 -27.87
N PRO A 26 14.40 -48.02 -28.32
CA PRO A 26 15.64 -47.57 -28.91
C PRO A 26 15.75 -47.93 -30.41
N SER A 27 16.23 -46.94 -31.16
CA SER A 27 16.98 -46.92 -32.43
C SER A 27 17.35 -48.23 -33.15
N LEU A 28 17.08 -48.33 -34.46
CA LEU A 28 18.07 -48.36 -35.57
C LEU A 28 17.45 -48.72 -36.94
N ALA A 29 17.94 -47.99 -37.97
CA ALA A 29 18.09 -48.34 -39.41
C ALA A 29 16.87 -48.37 -40.38
N SER A 30 17.02 -47.56 -41.44
CA SER A 30 16.19 -47.39 -42.67
C SER A 30 16.36 -48.56 -43.68
N PRO A 31 15.64 -48.64 -44.84
CA PRO A 31 15.92 -47.75 -46.00
C PRO A 31 14.76 -47.47 -47.02
N ILE A 32 14.98 -46.41 -47.82
CA ILE A 32 14.53 -46.18 -49.23
C ILE A 32 13.02 -45.95 -49.49
N SER A 33 12.63 -44.72 -49.86
CA SER A 33 12.54 -44.25 -51.26
C SER A 33 11.77 -42.93 -51.34
N ASN A 34 12.40 -41.88 -51.89
CA ASN A 34 11.70 -40.69 -52.39
C ASN A 34 11.18 -40.99 -53.81
N PRO A 35 10.08 -40.36 -54.26
CA PRO A 35 10.27 -39.14 -55.05
C PRO A 35 9.25 -38.02 -54.74
N GLU A 36 9.80 -36.80 -54.72
CA GLU A 36 9.15 -35.49 -54.89
C GLU A 36 8.43 -35.39 -56.27
N PRO A 37 7.27 -34.70 -56.45
CA PRO A 37 7.20 -33.22 -56.44
C PRO A 37 5.89 -32.53 -55.98
N GLY A 38 6.02 -31.33 -55.39
CA GLY A 38 4.98 -30.29 -55.45
C GLY A 38 4.64 -29.59 -54.12
N PRO A 39 4.63 -28.23 -54.05
CA PRO A 39 4.71 -27.49 -52.80
C PRO A 39 3.33 -27.20 -52.22
N VAL A 40 2.98 -27.82 -51.09
CA VAL A 40 1.91 -27.31 -50.23
C VAL A 40 2.52 -26.36 -49.22
N VAL A 41 2.63 -25.09 -49.61
CA VAL A 41 2.76 -23.98 -48.66
C VAL A 41 1.40 -23.86 -47.96
N PRO A 42 1.26 -24.14 -46.65
CA PRO A 42 0.10 -23.71 -45.92
C PRO A 42 0.30 -22.22 -45.64
N THR A 43 -0.28 -21.38 -46.48
CA THR A 43 -0.45 -19.96 -46.19
C THR A 43 -1.32 -19.84 -44.93
N THR A 44 -0.68 -19.73 -43.77
CA THR A 44 -1.33 -19.24 -42.55
C THR A 44 -1.78 -17.80 -42.79
N PRO A 45 -3.02 -17.40 -42.43
CA PRO A 45 -3.47 -16.02 -42.57
C PRO A 45 -2.76 -15.15 -41.52
N THR A 46 -1.64 -14.56 -41.91
CA THR A 46 -0.69 -13.77 -41.11
C THR A 46 -1.31 -12.55 -40.42
N GLY A 47 -2.48 -12.09 -40.86
CA GLY A 47 -3.13 -10.87 -40.35
C GLY A 47 -3.63 -10.95 -38.89
N TYR A 48 -3.89 -12.16 -38.38
CA TYR A 48 -4.24 -12.34 -36.95
C TYR A 48 -2.99 -12.18 -36.08
N SER A 49 -1.87 -12.76 -36.51
CA SER A 49 -0.58 -12.73 -35.80
C SER A 49 -0.07 -11.30 -35.60
N GLU A 50 -0.13 -10.44 -36.63
CA GLU A 50 0.38 -9.06 -36.53
C GLU A 50 -0.38 -8.20 -35.52
N LYS A 51 -1.71 -8.36 -35.42
CA LYS A 51 -2.51 -7.62 -34.42
C LYS A 51 -2.13 -8.04 -33.00
N HIS A 52 -1.97 -9.34 -32.80
CA HIS A 52 -1.52 -9.88 -31.51
C HIS A 52 -0.09 -9.43 -31.19
N GLU A 53 0.81 -9.40 -32.16
CA GLU A 53 2.18 -8.93 -31.96
C GLU A 53 2.24 -7.44 -31.59
N LYS A 54 1.47 -6.59 -32.29
CA LYS A 54 1.33 -5.16 -31.95
C LYS A 54 0.78 -4.97 -30.53
N MET A 55 -0.22 -5.77 -30.15
CA MET A 55 -0.79 -5.75 -28.81
C MET A 55 0.21 -6.21 -27.75
N ILE A 56 0.92 -7.32 -27.99
CA ILE A 56 1.98 -7.83 -27.11
C ILE A 56 3.08 -6.78 -26.94
N LYS A 57 3.53 -6.14 -28.02
CA LYS A 57 4.53 -5.07 -27.97
C LYS A 57 4.05 -3.86 -27.17
N THR A 58 2.79 -3.46 -27.37
CA THR A 58 2.17 -2.35 -26.63
C THR A 58 2.05 -2.68 -25.14
N LEU A 59 1.61 -3.89 -24.79
CA LEU A 59 1.50 -4.33 -23.41
C LEU A 59 2.87 -4.47 -22.75
N SER A 60 3.85 -5.04 -23.45
CA SER A 60 5.22 -5.17 -22.94
C SER A 60 5.86 -3.80 -22.68
N SER A 61 5.63 -2.83 -23.58
CA SER A 61 6.04 -1.44 -23.36
C SER A 61 5.38 -0.84 -22.11
N LYS A 62 4.06 -1.00 -21.95
CA LYS A 62 3.34 -0.54 -20.75
C LYS A 62 3.84 -1.19 -19.47
N ILE A 63 4.11 -2.50 -19.49
CA ILE A 63 4.68 -3.24 -18.35
C ILE A 63 6.05 -2.66 -18.00
N SER A 64 6.90 -2.41 -18.99
CA SER A 64 8.21 -1.79 -18.76
C SER A 64 8.08 -0.40 -18.14
N THR A 65 7.15 0.43 -18.63
CA THR A 65 6.89 1.76 -18.06
C THR A 65 6.41 1.66 -16.61
N LEU A 66 5.45 0.77 -16.32
CA LEU A 66 4.94 0.57 -14.97
C LEU A 66 6.03 0.05 -14.03
N HIS A 67 6.88 -0.88 -14.47
CA HIS A 67 8.01 -1.36 -13.68
C HIS A 67 9.01 -0.25 -13.36
N SER A 68 9.28 0.64 -14.33
CA SER A 68 10.12 1.81 -14.10
C SER A 68 9.52 2.75 -13.05
N GLN A 69 8.20 3.02 -13.14
CA GLN A 69 7.49 3.86 -12.18
C GLN A 69 7.44 3.24 -10.77
N ILE A 70 7.22 1.93 -10.67
CA ILE A 70 7.28 1.22 -9.39
C ILE A 70 8.68 1.37 -8.78
N SER A 71 9.74 1.13 -9.55
CA SER A 71 11.12 1.25 -9.04
C SER A 71 11.44 2.68 -8.55
N GLU A 72 11.01 3.70 -9.31
CA GLU A 72 11.17 5.10 -8.93
C GLU A 72 10.40 5.45 -7.64
N THR A 73 9.13 5.06 -7.55
CA THR A 73 8.31 5.32 -6.36
C THR A 73 8.80 4.58 -5.12
N GLU A 74 9.30 3.36 -5.26
CA GLU A 74 9.90 2.59 -4.16
C GLU A 74 11.20 3.26 -3.65
N ALA A 75 12.03 3.78 -4.55
CA ALA A 75 13.23 4.52 -4.18
C ALA A 75 12.89 5.81 -3.38
N LEU A 76 11.91 6.58 -3.87
CA LEU A 76 11.43 7.78 -3.18
C LEU A 76 10.82 7.46 -1.80
N LEU A 77 10.05 6.37 -1.69
CA LEU A 77 9.50 5.92 -0.41
C LEU A 77 10.59 5.52 0.58
N SER A 78 11.63 4.83 0.12
CA SER A 78 12.78 4.48 0.95
C SER A 78 13.50 5.73 1.46
N GLU A 79 13.78 6.68 0.58
CA GLU A 79 14.40 7.96 0.95
C GLU A 79 13.56 8.71 1.99
N ALA A 80 12.25 8.86 1.77
CA ALA A 80 11.36 9.54 2.70
C ALA A 80 11.33 8.87 4.08
N ARG A 81 11.33 7.53 4.13
CA ARG A 81 11.36 6.77 5.39
C ARG A 81 12.66 6.99 6.16
N THR A 82 13.81 7.06 5.49
CA THR A 82 15.10 7.34 6.16
C THR A 82 15.12 8.75 6.79
N LYS A 83 14.49 9.73 6.14
CA LYS A 83 14.38 11.11 6.67
C LYS A 83 13.50 11.18 7.93
N LEU A 84 12.45 10.36 8.00
CA LEU A 84 11.54 10.32 9.15
C LEU A 84 12.08 9.54 10.35
N ASN A 85 13.00 8.60 10.14
CA ASN A 85 13.61 7.80 11.19
C ASN A 85 15.14 7.75 11.02
N PRO A 86 15.86 8.84 11.31
CA PRO A 86 17.32 8.85 11.19
C PRO A 86 17.93 7.79 12.10
N PRO A 87 18.90 6.98 11.63
CA PRO A 87 19.44 5.82 12.36
C PRO A 87 20.21 6.17 13.65
N ASN A 88 20.25 7.44 14.08
CA ASN A 88 21.02 7.89 15.24
C ASN A 88 20.19 8.55 16.36
N THR A 89 18.85 8.48 16.31
CA THR A 89 18.01 8.97 17.41
C THR A 89 17.85 7.89 18.49
N LYS A 90 18.94 7.60 19.21
CA LYS A 90 18.85 7.02 20.54
C LYS A 90 18.19 8.06 21.47
N GLY A 91 16.94 7.81 21.84
CA GLY A 91 16.36 8.13 23.15
C GLY A 91 16.61 9.52 23.75
N ALA A 92 16.12 10.57 23.12
CA ALA A 92 15.85 11.86 23.77
C ALA A 92 14.55 12.37 23.12
N ASP A 93 13.38 12.45 23.75
CA ASP A 93 13.00 12.45 25.14
C ASP A 93 11.67 11.68 25.25
N ILE A 94 11.61 10.67 26.12
CA ILE A 94 10.35 10.07 26.56
C ILE A 94 10.23 10.45 28.02
N ASP A 95 9.37 11.43 28.29
CA ASP A 95 8.80 11.61 29.61
C ASP A 95 8.19 10.28 30.03
N SER A 96 8.78 9.74 31.08
CA SER A 96 8.38 8.56 31.81
C SER A 96 7.00 8.79 32.42
N ASP A 97 5.96 8.20 31.84
CA ASP A 97 4.84 7.61 32.58
C ASP A 97 3.78 7.10 31.61
N THR A 98 4.04 5.97 30.94
CA THR A 98 3.01 4.96 30.67
C THR A 98 3.73 3.65 30.41
N ALA A 99 3.65 2.76 31.38
CA ALA A 99 4.16 1.40 31.33
C ALA A 99 3.49 0.61 30.18
N GLY A 100 4.29 0.02 29.29
CA GLY A 100 3.82 -1.03 28.40
C GLY A 100 4.55 -1.14 27.06
N ALA A 101 5.54 -2.03 27.01
CA ALA A 101 6.06 -2.70 25.81
C ALA A 101 6.85 -1.86 24.77
N THR A 102 8.16 -1.85 24.98
CA THR A 102 9.17 -2.38 24.04
C THR A 102 8.78 -2.45 22.55
N ALA A 103 9.33 -1.56 21.73
CA ALA A 103 10.23 -1.92 20.63
C ALA A 103 10.50 -0.67 19.79
N VAL A 104 11.77 -0.45 19.47
CA VAL A 104 12.22 0.48 18.44
C VAL A 104 11.76 -0.07 17.07
N LEU A 105 10.46 0.02 16.80
CA LEU A 105 9.89 -0.20 15.48
C LEU A 105 9.95 1.12 14.71
N PRO A 106 10.25 1.11 13.40
CA PRO A 106 10.17 2.31 12.59
C PRO A 106 8.78 2.91 12.78
N LYS A 107 8.70 4.13 13.32
CA LYS A 107 7.41 4.79 13.55
C LYS A 107 6.70 4.90 12.20
N ASP A 108 5.57 4.22 12.07
CA ASP A 108 4.77 4.28 10.85
C ASP A 108 4.40 5.76 10.58
N PRO A 109 4.79 6.34 9.43
CA PRO A 109 4.51 7.73 9.12
C PRO A 109 3.01 8.06 9.20
N ALA A 110 2.14 7.13 8.83
CA ALA A 110 0.69 7.32 8.94
C ALA A 110 0.25 7.47 10.40
N ALA A 111 0.76 6.61 11.29
CA ALA A 111 0.49 6.69 12.71
C ALA A 111 1.02 7.99 13.35
N ILE A 112 2.19 8.50 12.92
CA ILE A 112 2.73 9.79 13.39
C ILE A 112 1.78 10.93 13.03
N VAL A 113 1.38 11.01 11.75
CA VAL A 113 0.49 12.05 11.25
C VAL A 113 -0.86 11.96 11.96
N GLN A 114 -1.42 10.76 12.10
CA GLN A 114 -2.70 10.57 12.78
C GLN A 114 -2.65 10.98 14.26
N ARG A 115 -1.56 10.65 14.97
CA ARG A 115 -1.36 11.12 16.35
C ARG A 115 -1.28 12.64 16.41
N HIS A 116 -0.56 13.27 15.49
CA HIS A 116 -0.43 14.72 15.47
C HIS A 116 -1.75 15.43 15.15
N ILE A 117 -2.50 14.92 14.17
CA ILE A 117 -3.85 15.40 13.85
C ILE A 117 -4.72 15.36 15.10
N ARG A 118 -4.74 14.22 15.81
CA ARG A 118 -5.53 14.06 17.03
C ARG A 118 -5.15 15.08 18.11
N LEU A 119 -3.86 15.22 18.39
CA LEU A 119 -3.37 16.18 19.40
C LEU A 119 -3.71 17.62 19.05
N LEU A 120 -3.62 18.00 17.78
CA LEU A 120 -4.01 19.34 17.32
C LEU A 120 -5.51 19.59 17.51
N HIS A 121 -6.36 18.59 17.22
CA HIS A 121 -7.80 18.72 17.44
C HIS A 121 -8.11 18.85 18.93
N GLU A 122 -7.58 17.95 19.76
CA GLU A 122 -7.78 17.98 21.21
C GLU A 122 -7.30 19.32 21.82
N TYR A 123 -6.16 19.84 21.37
CA TYR A 123 -5.66 21.15 21.78
C TYR A 123 -6.57 22.30 21.35
N ASN A 124 -7.01 22.33 20.08
CA ASN A 124 -7.88 23.39 19.59
C ASN A 124 -9.23 23.38 20.33
N GLU A 125 -9.81 22.19 20.55
CA GLU A 125 -11.06 22.05 21.29
C GLU A 125 -10.95 22.59 22.72
N ILE A 126 -9.92 22.20 23.47
CA ILE A 126 -9.75 22.70 24.85
C ILE A 126 -9.41 24.19 24.88
N LYS A 127 -8.62 24.68 23.91
CA LYS A 127 -8.30 26.10 23.78
C LYS A 127 -9.54 26.94 23.54
N ASP A 128 -10.41 26.55 22.61
CA ASP A 128 -11.62 27.29 22.27
C ASP A 128 -12.60 27.31 23.45
N ILE A 129 -12.77 26.18 24.14
CA ILE A 129 -13.57 26.10 25.37
C ILE A 129 -12.98 27.00 26.45
N GLY A 130 -11.66 26.93 26.67
CA GLY A 130 -10.96 27.73 27.68
C GLY A 130 -11.08 29.22 27.43
N GLN A 131 -10.86 29.67 26.19
CA GLN A 131 -11.02 31.07 25.80
C GLN A 131 -12.47 31.54 25.95
N GLY A 132 -13.45 30.70 25.59
CA GLY A 132 -14.86 30.99 25.81
C GLY A 132 -15.20 31.19 27.30
N LEU A 133 -14.74 30.28 28.17
CA LEU A 133 -14.94 30.38 29.61
C LEU A 133 -14.26 31.62 30.21
N MET A 134 -13.03 31.93 29.78
CA MET A 134 -12.33 33.14 30.21
C MET A 134 -13.07 34.42 29.81
N GLY A 135 -13.69 34.43 28.63
CA GLY A 135 -14.53 35.54 28.17
C GLY A 135 -15.74 35.77 29.09
N LEU A 136 -16.43 34.69 29.49
CA LEU A 136 -17.55 34.75 30.43
C LEU A 136 -17.11 35.24 31.82
N ILE A 137 -15.93 34.79 32.30
CA ILE A 137 -15.37 35.25 33.59
C ILE A 137 -15.03 36.74 33.51
N ALA A 138 -14.43 37.19 32.42
CA ALA A 138 -14.07 38.59 32.21
C ALA A 138 -15.32 39.48 32.21
N GLU A 139 -16.38 39.06 31.50
CA GLU A 139 -17.68 39.75 31.48
C GLU A 139 -18.31 39.82 32.88
N ALA A 140 -18.38 38.68 33.60
CA ALA A 140 -18.96 38.63 34.93
C ALA A 140 -18.22 39.51 35.96
N ARG A 141 -16.90 39.68 35.80
CA ARG A 141 -16.06 40.53 36.65
C ARG A 141 -15.98 41.98 36.16
N GLY A 142 -16.47 42.29 34.96
CA GLY A 142 -16.33 43.61 34.33
C GLY A 142 -14.88 44.00 34.04
N VAL A 143 -14.00 43.03 33.82
CA VAL A 143 -12.57 43.24 33.50
C VAL A 143 -12.28 42.86 32.06
N ARG A 144 -11.10 43.21 31.55
CA ARG A 144 -10.70 42.81 30.19
C ARG A 144 -10.24 41.37 30.18
N HIS A 145 -10.46 40.70 29.06
CA HIS A 145 -10.03 39.31 28.82
C HIS A 145 -8.55 39.08 29.10
N VAL A 146 -7.68 40.01 28.69
CA VAL A 146 -6.22 39.96 28.91
C VAL A 146 -5.83 39.98 30.39
N ASP A 147 -6.66 40.59 31.25
CA ASP A 147 -6.40 40.65 32.68
C ASP A 147 -6.70 39.31 33.35
N VAL A 148 -7.73 38.59 32.86
CA VAL A 148 -8.09 37.24 33.28
C VAL A 148 -7.07 36.22 32.76
N GLN A 149 -6.69 36.30 31.48
CA GLN A 149 -5.64 35.45 30.90
C GLN A 149 -4.34 35.50 31.73
N ARG A 150 -3.90 36.71 32.12
CA ARG A 150 -2.73 36.89 32.99
C ARG A 150 -2.89 36.25 34.38
N GLU A 151 -4.07 36.34 34.97
CA GLU A 151 -4.37 35.72 36.28
C GLU A 151 -4.28 34.19 36.22
N PHE A 152 -4.73 33.59 35.12
CA PHE A 152 -4.68 32.15 34.89
C PHE A 152 -3.38 31.67 34.21
N GLY A 153 -2.43 32.57 33.95
CA GLY A 153 -1.11 32.24 33.40
C GLY A 153 -1.12 31.80 31.93
N VAL A 154 -2.12 32.24 31.15
CA VAL A 154 -2.25 31.91 29.72
C VAL A 154 -1.90 33.14 28.88
N GLY A 155 -1.03 32.99 27.88
CA GLY A 155 -0.68 34.04 26.92
C GLY A 155 -1.37 33.90 25.56
N ASP A 156 -1.25 34.92 24.70
CA ASP A 156 -1.78 34.91 23.33
C ASP A 156 -1.12 33.84 22.43
N GLY A 157 0.06 33.35 22.83
CA GLY A 157 0.82 32.32 22.13
C GLY A 157 0.58 30.88 22.62
N ASP A 158 -0.21 30.70 23.67
CA ASP A 158 -0.48 29.41 24.31
C ASP A 158 -1.74 28.71 23.79
#